data_AF-A0AA85GBU1-F1
#
_entry.id   AF-A0AA85GBU1-F1
#
_cell.length_a   1.000
_cell.length_b   1.000
_cell.length_c   1.000
_cell.angle_alpha   90.00
_cell.angle_beta   90.00
_cell.angle_gamma   90.00
#
_symmetry.space_group_name_H-M   'P 1'
#
loop_
_entity.id
_entity.type
_entity.pdbx_description
1 polymer ?
#
loop_
_entity_poly.entity_id
_entity_poly.type
_entity_poly.pdbx_seq_one_letter_code
_entity_poly.pdbx_strand_id
1 'polypeptide(L)'
;MESIKIKPIHRDYIILYRLIIIILYTISSYLGYFYLYPNDESMQLLRIIHLWKYFTCITMTLNAVYFITTIPLQYFNHDNIRSYQFLVVFTFNMTMMLYYWGAFFYDPKIISDIEDLINLPLWYNHLCHIIPPITLIIDAWLCHPKIVSFYNTLKIVGFIGIIYNL
;
A
#
# COMPACT_ATOMS: atom_id res chain seq x y z
N MET A 1 21.63 -21.28 21.82
CA MET A 1 20.71 -21.04 20.69
C MET A 1 21.57 -20.80 19.46
N GLU A 2 21.67 -21.77 18.55
CA GLU A 2 22.30 -21.53 17.25
C GLU A 2 21.39 -20.61 16.43
N SER A 3 21.95 -19.48 15.98
CA SER A 3 21.24 -18.59 15.07
C SER A 3 21.00 -19.33 13.76
N ILE A 4 19.75 -19.53 13.38
CA ILE A 4 19.39 -20.03 12.05
C ILE A 4 19.97 -19.05 11.03
N LYS A 5 21.04 -19.44 10.33
CA LYS A 5 21.59 -18.67 9.21
C LYS A 5 20.68 -18.86 8.02
N ILE A 6 19.68 -17.99 7.88
CA ILE A 6 18.85 -17.91 6.67
C ILE A 6 19.79 -17.54 5.52
N LYS A 7 19.85 -18.40 4.50
CA LYS A 7 20.63 -18.09 3.28
C LYS A 7 20.04 -16.83 2.64
N PRO A 8 20.87 -15.86 2.22
CA PRO A 8 20.38 -14.67 1.55
C PRO A 8 19.62 -15.09 0.29
N ILE A 9 18.37 -14.64 0.18
CA ILE A 9 17.52 -14.90 -0.97
C ILE A 9 18.12 -14.21 -2.18
N HIS A 10 18.15 -14.90 -3.33
CA HIS A 10 18.71 -14.32 -4.55
C HIS A 10 17.96 -13.04 -4.91
N ARG A 11 18.72 -12.00 -5.25
CA ARG A 11 18.20 -10.67 -5.55
C ARG A 11 17.13 -10.68 -6.65
N ASP A 12 17.27 -11.56 -7.63
CA ASP A 12 16.31 -11.69 -8.73
C ASP A 12 14.94 -12.18 -8.27
N TYR A 13 14.87 -13.06 -7.26
CA TYR A 13 13.59 -13.50 -6.69
C TYR A 13 12.87 -12.34 -5.98
N ILE A 14 13.62 -11.46 -5.33
CA ILE A 14 13.07 -10.25 -4.69
C ILE A 14 12.51 -9.31 -5.76
N ILE A 15 13.24 -9.09 -6.86
CA ILE A 15 12.77 -8.25 -7.97
C ILE A 15 11.51 -8.86 -8.59
N LEU A 16 11.51 -10.17 -8.87
CA LEU A 16 10.35 -10.88 -9.42
C LEU A 16 9.13 -10.77 -8.51
N TYR A 17 9.31 -10.98 -7.20
CA TYR A 17 8.25 -10.79 -6.21
C TYR A 17 7.63 -9.39 -6.32
N ARG A 18 8.45 -8.35 -6.35
CA ARG A 18 7.96 -6.96 -6.42
C ARG A 18 7.26 -6.64 -7.73
N LEU A 19 7.74 -7.18 -8.86
CA LEU A 19 7.07 -7.06 -10.16
C LEU A 19 5.68 -7.71 -10.13
N ILE A 20 5.56 -8.90 -9.53
CA ILE A 20 4.27 -9.56 -9.34
C ILE A 20 3.34 -8.68 -8.51
N ILE A 21 3.82 -8.12 -7.39
CA ILE A 21 3.01 -7.23 -6.55
C ILE A 21 2.56 -5.97 -7.30
N ILE A 22 3.43 -5.34 -8.11
CA ILE A 22 3.05 -4.18 -8.93
C ILE A 22 1.94 -4.54 -9.92
N ILE A 23 2.04 -5.70 -10.59
CA ILE A 23 1.01 -6.18 -11.52
C ILE A 23 -0.31 -6.40 -10.77
N LEU A 24 -0.28 -7.04 -9.60
CA LEU A 24 -1.47 -7.28 -8.78
C LEU A 24 -2.12 -5.96 -8.34
N TYR A 25 -1.34 -4.96 -7.93
CA TYR A 25 -1.88 -3.64 -7.59
C TYR A 25 -2.46 -2.91 -8.80
N THR A 26 -1.84 -3.05 -9.97
CA THR A 26 -2.35 -2.46 -11.21
C THR A 26 -3.70 -3.06 -11.58
N ILE A 27 -3.81 -4.40 -11.57
CA ILE A 27 -5.06 -5.12 -11.83
C ILE A 27 -6.11 -4.75 -10.78
N SER A 28 -5.73 -4.75 -9.49
CA SER A 28 -6.65 -4.41 -8.40
C SER A 28 -7.19 -2.99 -8.58
N SER A 29 -6.32 -2.01 -8.85
CA SER A 29 -6.73 -0.61 -9.06
C SER A 29 -7.63 -0.44 -10.28
N TYR A 30 -7.34 -1.16 -11.37
CA TYR A 30 -8.19 -1.20 -12.56
C TYR A 30 -9.59 -1.73 -12.22
N LEU A 31 -9.70 -2.87 -11.53
CA LEU A 31 -10.99 -3.42 -11.11
C LEU A 31 -11.73 -2.48 -10.15
N GLY A 32 -11.01 -1.88 -9.19
CA GLY A 32 -11.56 -0.91 -8.25
C GLY A 32 -12.19 0.30 -8.94
N TYR A 33 -11.58 0.79 -10.03
CA TYR A 33 -12.14 1.85 -10.84
C TYR A 33 -13.52 1.49 -11.40
N PHE A 34 -13.64 0.33 -12.06
CA PHE A 34 -14.90 -0.09 -12.68
C PHE A 34 -15.95 -0.52 -11.66
N TYR A 35 -15.56 -0.95 -10.46
CA TYR A 35 -16.51 -1.11 -9.36
C TYR A 35 -17.08 0.23 -8.92
N LEU A 36 -16.26 1.27 -8.78
CA LEU A 36 -16.73 2.59 -8.36
C LEU A 36 -17.49 3.34 -9.46
N TYR A 37 -17.15 3.10 -10.73
CA TYR A 37 -17.77 3.72 -11.90
C TYR A 37 -18.22 2.67 -12.93
N PRO A 38 -19.29 1.90 -12.63
CA PRO A 38 -19.70 0.76 -13.45
C PRO A 38 -20.23 1.14 -14.84
N ASN A 39 -20.63 2.39 -15.05
CA ASN A 39 -21.18 2.88 -16.32
C ASN A 39 -20.10 3.49 -17.23
N ASP A 40 -18.85 3.60 -16.78
CA ASP A 40 -17.78 4.15 -17.60
C ASP A 40 -17.23 3.05 -18.53
N GLU A 41 -17.16 3.31 -19.84
CA GLU A 41 -16.57 2.37 -20.81
C GLU A 41 -15.03 2.42 -20.81
N SER A 42 -14.45 3.49 -20.26
CA SER A 42 -13.00 3.68 -20.17
C SER A 42 -12.62 4.55 -18.97
N MET A 43 -11.37 4.42 -18.51
CA MET A 43 -10.88 5.22 -17.38
C MET A 43 -10.75 6.69 -17.75
N GLN A 44 -11.42 7.58 -17.00
CA GLN A 44 -11.37 9.01 -17.19
C GLN A 44 -10.45 9.67 -16.16
N LEU A 45 -9.59 10.60 -16.59
CA LEU A 45 -8.61 11.26 -15.71
C LEU A 45 -9.27 11.97 -14.52
N LEU A 46 -10.37 12.70 -14.75
CA LEU A 46 -11.08 13.42 -13.69
C LEU A 46 -11.64 12.46 -12.62
N ARG A 47 -12.14 11.30 -13.04
CA ARG A 47 -12.62 10.23 -12.14
C ARG A 47 -11.47 9.65 -11.33
N ILE A 48 -10.31 9.43 -11.94
CA ILE A 48 -9.09 8.98 -11.24
C ILE A 48 -8.69 10.00 -10.17
N ILE A 49 -8.68 11.30 -10.50
CA ILE A 49 -8.36 12.36 -9.54
C ILE A 49 -9.38 12.36 -8.40
N HIS A 50 -10.67 12.21 -8.70
CA HIS A 50 -11.71 12.11 -7.68
C HIS A 50 -11.49 10.93 -6.70
N LEU A 51 -10.98 9.79 -7.18
CA LEU A 51 -10.68 8.63 -6.33
C LEU A 51 -9.63 8.91 -5.25
N TRP A 52 -8.77 9.92 -5.43
CA TRP A 52 -7.76 10.28 -4.43
C TRP A 52 -8.34 10.91 -3.16
N LYS A 53 -9.66 11.19 -3.13
CA LYS A 53 -10.37 11.52 -1.88
C LYS A 53 -10.46 10.32 -0.93
N TYR A 54 -10.33 9.09 -1.43
CA TYR A 54 -10.38 7.89 -0.60
C TYR A 54 -8.99 7.46 -0.15
N PHE A 55 -8.81 7.31 1.16
CA PHE A 55 -7.56 6.83 1.73
C PHE A 55 -7.12 5.46 1.17
N THR A 56 -8.06 4.58 0.80
CA THR A 56 -7.76 3.30 0.15
C THR A 56 -7.01 3.48 -1.18
N CYS A 57 -7.40 4.46 -1.99
CA CYS A 57 -6.73 4.74 -3.25
C CYS A 57 -5.34 5.36 -3.04
N ILE A 58 -5.19 6.18 -1.99
CA ILE A 58 -3.91 6.75 -1.58
C ILE A 58 -2.96 5.65 -1.11
N THR A 59 -3.41 4.74 -0.24
CA THR A 59 -2.56 3.64 0.23
C THR A 59 -2.15 2.74 -0.92
N MET A 60 -3.06 2.37 -1.81
CA MET A 60 -2.73 1.57 -3.00
C MET A 60 -1.69 2.26 -3.90
N THR A 61 -1.83 3.58 -4.12
CA THR A 61 -0.83 4.38 -4.84
C THR A 61 0.53 4.39 -4.11
N LEU A 62 0.54 4.62 -2.79
CA LEU A 62 1.76 4.60 -1.98
C LEU A 62 2.48 3.23 -2.06
N ASN A 63 1.73 2.13 -2.03
CA ASN A 63 2.30 0.79 -2.19
C ASN A 63 2.89 0.59 -3.58
N ALA A 64 2.18 0.98 -4.65
CA ALA A 64 2.70 0.87 -6.00
C ALA A 64 4.01 1.68 -6.17
N VAL A 65 4.03 2.93 -5.68
CA VAL A 65 5.22 3.78 -5.70
C VAL A 65 6.37 3.15 -4.89
N TYR A 66 6.09 2.59 -3.72
CA TYR A 66 7.08 1.85 -2.93
C TYR A 66 7.71 0.71 -3.72
N PHE A 67 6.89 -0.19 -4.26
CA PHE A 67 7.40 -1.37 -4.98
C PHE A 67 8.13 -1.02 -6.28
N ILE A 68 7.72 0.07 -6.96
CA ILE A 68 8.43 0.58 -8.14
C ILE A 68 9.79 1.16 -7.75
N THR A 69 9.85 2.00 -6.71
CA THR A 69 11.07 2.73 -6.34
C THR A 69 12.09 1.87 -5.57
N THR A 70 11.64 0.85 -4.84
CA THR A 70 12.53 -0.03 -4.08
C THR A 70 13.41 -0.92 -5.00
N ILE A 71 12.96 -1.22 -6.24
CA ILE A 71 13.74 -1.98 -7.24
C ILE A 71 15.05 -1.24 -7.60
N PRO A 72 15.02 0.00 -8.13
CA PRO A 72 16.25 0.73 -8.43
C PRO A 72 17.02 1.09 -7.15
N LEU A 73 16.36 1.41 -6.03
CA LEU A 73 17.08 1.71 -4.78
C LEU A 73 17.89 0.51 -4.26
N GLN A 74 17.37 -0.70 -4.40
CA GLN A 74 18.13 -1.92 -4.12
C GLN A 74 19.25 -2.15 -5.15
N TYR A 75 19.07 -1.70 -6.39
CA TYR A 75 20.13 -1.78 -7.40
C TYR A 75 21.31 -0.87 -7.09
N PHE A 76 21.04 0.35 -6.63
CA PHE A 76 22.06 1.34 -6.30
C PHE A 76 22.50 1.31 -4.82
N ASN A 77 22.14 0.28 -4.06
CA ASN A 77 22.47 0.10 -2.63
C ASN A 77 22.04 1.28 -1.73
N HIS A 78 20.95 1.98 -2.08
CA HIS A 78 20.38 3.05 -1.28
C HIS A 78 19.46 2.53 -0.17
N ASP A 79 20.00 1.62 0.66
CA ASP A 79 19.23 0.89 1.68
C ASP A 79 18.53 1.79 2.70
N ASN A 80 19.15 2.91 3.08
CA ASN A 80 18.57 3.83 4.06
C ASN A 80 17.29 4.48 3.52
N ILE A 81 17.32 4.94 2.26
CA ILE A 81 16.16 5.56 1.60
C ILE A 81 15.04 4.53 1.49
N ARG A 82 15.37 3.32 1.02
CA ARG A 82 14.42 2.20 0.95
C ARG A 82 13.79 1.89 2.30
N SER A 83 14.58 1.91 3.38
CA SER A 83 14.10 1.62 4.73
C SER A 83 13.18 2.72 5.28
N TYR A 84 13.45 3.99 4.96
CA TYR A 84 12.51 5.09 5.23
C TYR A 84 11.21 4.93 4.45
N GLN A 85 11.28 4.63 3.15
CA GLN A 85 10.08 4.39 2.34
C GLN A 85 9.25 3.23 2.89
N PHE A 86 9.91 2.12 3.24
CA PHE A 86 9.25 0.97 3.87
C PHE A 86 8.52 1.39 5.14
N LEU A 87 9.19 2.09 6.06
CA LEU A 87 8.60 2.48 7.33
C LEU A 87 7.40 3.44 7.15
N VAL A 88 7.49 4.39 6.21
CA VAL A 88 6.36 5.27 5.86
C VAL A 88 5.18 4.45 5.36
N VAL A 89 5.39 3.64 4.33
CA VAL A 89 4.32 2.90 3.65
C VAL A 89 3.72 1.86 4.59
N PHE A 90 4.55 1.16 5.37
CA PHE A 90 4.09 0.20 6.38
C PHE A 90 3.23 0.86 7.45
N THR A 91 3.65 2.02 7.98
CA THR A 91 2.89 2.74 9.02
C THR A 91 1.52 3.17 8.49
N PHE A 92 1.45 3.74 7.28
CA PHE A 92 0.18 4.12 6.66
C PHE A 92 -0.75 2.91 6.46
N ASN A 93 -0.23 1.81 5.89
CA ASN A 93 -1.03 0.62 5.62
C ASN A 93 -1.53 -0.04 6.91
N MET A 94 -0.70 -0.16 7.94
CA MET A 94 -1.12 -0.69 9.24
C MET A 94 -2.18 0.20 9.90
N THR A 95 -1.99 1.51 9.85
CA THR A 95 -2.95 2.48 10.40
C THR A 95 -4.30 2.37 9.70
N MET A 96 -4.31 2.36 8.36
CA MET A 96 -5.54 2.23 7.58
C MET A 96 -6.22 0.87 7.77
N MET A 97 -5.45 -0.23 7.86
CA MET A 97 -5.99 -1.54 8.21
C MET A 97 -6.71 -1.48 9.57
N LEU A 98 -6.06 -0.93 10.60
CA LEU A 98 -6.66 -0.83 11.94
C LEU A 98 -7.92 0.03 11.95
N TYR A 99 -7.93 1.17 11.26
CA TYR A 99 -9.13 2.00 11.15
C TYR A 99 -10.27 1.27 10.43
N TYR A 100 -9.97 0.64 9.30
CA TYR A 100 -10.96 -0.06 8.51
C TYR A 100 -11.59 -1.22 9.28
N TRP A 101 -10.76 -2.11 9.84
CA TRP A 101 -11.25 -3.26 10.59
C TRP A 101 -11.90 -2.86 11.92
N GLY A 102 -11.37 -1.82 12.59
CA GLY A 102 -11.98 -1.25 13.79
C GLY A 102 -13.39 -0.71 13.52
N ALA A 103 -13.56 0.05 12.42
CA ALA A 103 -14.86 0.56 12.00
C ALA A 103 -15.81 -0.57 11.62
N PHE A 104 -15.34 -1.56 10.85
CA PHE A 104 -16.14 -2.72 10.46
C PHE A 104 -16.60 -3.58 11.66
N PHE A 105 -15.73 -3.82 12.64
CA PHE A 105 -16.10 -4.57 13.85
C PHE A 105 -17.02 -3.78 14.79
N TYR A 106 -16.97 -2.45 14.74
CA TYR A 106 -17.89 -1.59 15.48
C TYR A 106 -19.28 -1.58 14.84
N ASP A 107 -19.36 -1.33 13.54
CA ASP A 107 -20.59 -1.40 12.76
C ASP A 107 -20.30 -1.84 11.30
N PRO A 108 -20.66 -3.08 10.91
CA PRO A 108 -20.43 -3.57 9.57
C PRO A 108 -21.09 -2.74 8.45
N LYS A 109 -22.15 -1.98 8.78
CA LYS A 109 -22.88 -1.17 7.80
C LYS A 109 -22.19 0.15 7.48
N ILE A 110 -21.27 0.62 8.32
CA ILE A 110 -20.61 1.92 8.16
C ILE A 110 -19.87 2.05 6.82
N ILE A 111 -19.43 0.93 6.25
CA ILE A 111 -18.72 0.88 4.96
C ILE A 111 -19.70 0.74 3.78
N SER A 112 -20.79 -0.01 3.93
CA SER A 112 -21.79 -0.23 2.87
C SER A 112 -22.70 0.97 2.65
N ASP A 113 -22.84 1.81 3.68
CA ASP A 113 -23.78 2.94 3.68
C ASP A 113 -23.15 4.24 3.13
N ILE A 114 -21.87 4.21 2.78
CA ILE A 114 -21.20 5.30 2.07
C ILE A 114 -21.66 5.27 0.61
N GLU A 115 -22.50 6.24 0.22
CA GLU A 115 -23.11 6.38 -1.11
C GLU A 115 -22.09 6.21 -2.25
N ASP A 116 -20.95 6.86 -2.06
CA ASP A 116 -19.77 6.89 -2.91
C ASP A 116 -19.08 5.51 -3.12
N LEU A 117 -19.29 4.56 -2.21
CA LEU A 117 -18.68 3.23 -2.19
C LEU A 117 -19.70 2.10 -2.36
N ILE A 118 -20.98 2.42 -2.60
CA ILE A 118 -22.07 1.43 -2.62
C ILE A 118 -21.87 0.32 -3.65
N ASN A 119 -21.20 0.63 -4.75
CA ASN A 119 -20.92 -0.32 -5.83
C ASN A 119 -19.62 -1.13 -5.58
N LEU A 120 -18.82 -0.76 -4.58
CA LEU A 120 -17.58 -1.46 -4.27
C LEU A 120 -17.90 -2.74 -3.49
N PRO A 121 -17.55 -3.93 -4.01
CA PRO A 121 -17.82 -5.16 -3.29
C PRO A 121 -17.10 -5.19 -1.94
N LEU A 122 -17.82 -5.58 -0.89
CA LEU A 122 -17.27 -5.62 0.47
C LEU A 122 -16.01 -6.51 0.56
N TRP A 123 -16.01 -7.67 -0.11
CA TRP A 123 -14.85 -8.56 -0.15
C TRP A 123 -13.61 -7.88 -0.77
N TYR A 124 -13.81 -7.06 -1.80
CA TYR A 124 -12.72 -6.33 -2.45
C TYR A 124 -12.17 -5.29 -1.48
N ASN A 125 -13.06 -4.58 -0.79
CA ASN A 125 -12.66 -3.59 0.21
C ASN A 125 -11.91 -4.23 1.38
N HIS A 126 -12.32 -5.41 1.86
CA HIS A 126 -11.59 -6.18 2.87
C HIS A 126 -10.16 -6.49 2.39
N LEU A 127 -10.01 -6.97 1.15
CA LEU A 127 -8.70 -7.32 0.59
C LEU A 127 -7.80 -6.09 0.42
N CYS A 128 -8.34 -4.95 0.02
CA CYS A 128 -7.59 -3.69 -0.09
C CYS A 128 -6.99 -3.22 1.25
N HIS A 129 -7.55 -3.65 2.38
CA HIS A 129 -7.07 -3.29 3.71
C HIS A 129 -6.25 -4.40 4.39
N ILE A 130 -6.24 -5.63 3.84
CA ILE A 130 -5.44 -6.76 4.37
C ILE A 130 -4.18 -6.99 3.52
N ILE A 131 -4.30 -7.03 2.20
CA ILE A 131 -3.20 -7.44 1.31
C ILE A 131 -1.99 -6.51 1.46
N PRO A 132 -2.14 -5.16 1.48
CA PRO A 132 -0.99 -4.29 1.56
C PRO A 132 -0.05 -4.53 2.75
N PRO A 133 -0.51 -4.53 4.02
CA PRO A 133 0.40 -4.81 5.13
C PRO A 133 1.03 -6.20 5.04
N ILE A 134 0.33 -7.22 4.53
CA ILE A 134 0.90 -8.56 4.32
C ILE A 134 2.04 -8.53 3.31
N THR A 135 1.85 -7.89 2.15
CA THR A 135 2.91 -7.78 1.14
C THR A 135 4.13 -7.04 1.67
N LEU A 136 3.95 -6.01 2.48
CA LEU A 136 5.04 -5.29 3.11
C LEU A 136 5.79 -6.14 4.15
N ILE A 137 5.08 -6.96 4.93
CA ILE A 137 5.71 -7.91 5.86
C ILE A 137 6.56 -8.92 5.11
N ILE A 138 6.05 -9.46 3.99
CA ILE A 138 6.80 -10.37 3.14
C ILE A 138 8.04 -9.66 2.57
N ASP A 139 7.89 -8.45 2.01
CA ASP A 139 9.03 -7.69 1.48
C ASP A 139 10.08 -7.40 2.56
N ALA A 140 9.66 -7.05 3.77
CA ALA A 140 10.54 -6.83 4.91
C ALA A 140 11.30 -8.09 5.33
N TRP A 141 10.62 -9.24 5.31
CA TRP A 141 11.23 -10.53 5.58
C TRP A 141 12.25 -10.92 4.50
N LEU A 142 11.97 -10.60 3.23
CA LEU A 142 12.88 -10.87 2.10
C LEU A 142 14.10 -9.93 2.09
N CYS A 143 13.91 -8.66 2.45
CA CYS A 143 14.88 -7.60 2.18
C CYS A 143 15.61 -7.06 3.40
N HIS A 144 15.13 -7.38 4.61
CA HIS A 144 15.67 -6.94 5.88
C HIS A 144 15.96 -5.42 5.93
N PRO A 145 14.92 -4.57 5.91
CA PRO A 145 15.11 -3.12 5.95
C PRO A 145 15.94 -2.71 7.17
N LYS A 146 16.81 -1.73 6.98
CA LYS A 146 17.66 -1.20 8.06
C LYS A 146 16.78 -0.48 9.06
N ILE A 147 17.20 -0.51 10.33
CA ILE A 147 16.58 0.30 11.36
C ILE A 147 16.87 1.77 11.05
N VAL A 148 15.82 2.56 10.89
CA VAL A 148 15.89 4.00 10.60
C VAL A 148 15.19 4.79 11.70
N SER A 149 15.50 6.09 11.78
CA SER A 149 14.93 6.97 12.82
C SER A 149 13.43 7.16 12.64
N PHE A 150 12.66 6.74 13.65
CA PHE A 150 11.22 6.96 13.69
C PHE A 150 10.86 8.45 13.61
N TYR A 151 11.61 9.33 14.29
CA TYR A 151 11.39 10.77 14.25
C TYR A 151 11.52 11.37 12.85
N ASN A 152 12.51 10.92 12.07
CA ASN A 152 12.66 11.38 10.70
C ASN A 152 11.54 10.85 9.80
N THR A 153 11.10 9.62 10.03
CA THR A 153 9.93 9.06 9.33
C THR A 153 8.67 9.84 9.65
N LEU A 154 8.44 10.21 10.91
CA LEU A 154 7.30 11.04 11.31
C LEU A 154 7.30 12.40 10.60
N LYS A 155 8.46 13.02 10.39
CA LYS A 155 8.55 14.25 9.60
C LYS A 155 8.08 14.04 8.15
N ILE A 156 8.50 12.94 7.53
CA ILE A 156 8.11 12.60 6.16
C ILE A 156 6.60 12.33 6.10
N VAL A 157 6.08 11.53 7.02
CA VAL A 157 4.63 11.24 7.14
C VAL A 157 3.84 12.51 7.36
N GLY A 158 4.26 13.37 8.30
CA GLY A 158 3.61 14.65 8.59
C GLY A 158 3.63 15.61 7.39
N PHE A 159 4.74 15.68 6.66
CA PHE A 159 4.84 16.50 5.45
C PHE A 159 3.89 16.01 4.35
N ILE A 160 3.82 14.70 4.11
CA ILE A 160 2.87 14.11 3.15
C ILE A 160 1.42 14.39 3.59
N GLY A 161 1.14 14.27 4.89
CA GLY A 161 -0.17 14.59 5.46
C GLY A 161 -0.56 16.06 5.27
N ILE A 162 0.37 16.99 5.43
CA ILE A 162 0.12 18.42 5.17
C ILE A 162 -0.20 18.66 3.70
N ILE A 163 0.59 18.10 2.78
CA ILE A 163 0.33 18.23 1.32
C ILE A 163 -1.05 17.71 0.96
N TYR A 164 -1.49 16.61 1.57
CA TYR A 164 -2.80 16.03 1.29
C TYR A 164 -3.98 16.91 1.75
N ASN A 165 -3.80 17.71 2.81
CA ASN A 165 -4.86 18.54 3.38
C ASN A 165 -4.83 20.00 2.89
N LEU A 166 -3.96 20.33 1.93
CA LEU A 166 -3.88 21.62 1.23
C LEU A 166 -4.58 21.53 -0.13
#